data_AF-A0A7R9C0E5-F1
#
_entry.id   AF-A0A7R9C0E5-F1
#
_cell.length_a   1.000
_cell.length_b   1.000
_cell.length_c   1.000
_cell.angle_alpha   90.00
_cell.angle_beta   90.00
_cell.angle_gamma   90.00
#
_symmetry.space_group_name_H-M   'P 1'
#
loop_
_entity.id
_entity.type
_entity.pdbx_description
1 polymer ?
#
loop_
_entity_poly.entity_id
_entity_poly.type
_entity_poly.pdbx_seq_one_letter_code
_entity_poly.pdbx_strand_id
1 'polypeptide(L)'
;TEASVIIGVKQVPIDALIPNKTYCFFSHTIKAQEANMPLLDALLEKNIRLIDYERMVNDEGQRVVAFGIYAGVAGMINILHGLGLRLLALGHHTPFMIAPYTSVLINGIYWAVESPRLLTIPDAKQLSEPVVAPWLAASPGAPTLPHRLVAICDISADPGGSIEFMTDCTTIDNPFCIYDPSHHTTHFDSFKGPGFLVCSIDNMPTQLPREATDFFGELLLPHMYSILQSDARKSMNDTHFSPEVTSAVITSNGELTPGYQYITSLRQNIALKSRQKVSGVSMAEPRHKVLLLGAGYVSGPVVEYLTRDRGVKVTVDDKGQSQFAQRKFVCAQMGKSEDTFFENVKRDLENVVGSATAVDALEQLGLLSDDPVVKFDTPLDTLSNYLSKRLRL
;
A
#
# COMPACT_ATOMS: atom_id res chain seq x y z
N THR A 1 11.53 -17.41 -24.38
CA THR A 1 10.32 -17.05 -25.16
C THR A 1 10.73 -16.26 -26.38
N GLU A 2 10.16 -16.57 -27.55
CA GLU A 2 10.54 -15.96 -28.84
C GLU A 2 9.93 -14.56 -29.07
N ALA A 3 8.99 -14.13 -28.21
CA ALA A 3 8.33 -12.83 -28.34
C ALA A 3 9.33 -11.65 -28.24
N SER A 4 9.25 -10.70 -29.17
CA SER A 4 9.99 -9.42 -29.15
C SER A 4 9.28 -8.35 -28.32
N VAL A 5 7.95 -8.42 -28.27
CA VAL A 5 7.06 -7.47 -27.57
C VAL A 5 6.18 -8.23 -26.58
N ILE A 6 6.05 -7.70 -25.37
CA ILE A 6 5.24 -8.23 -24.28
C ILE A 6 4.21 -7.16 -23.90
N ILE A 7 2.93 -7.51 -23.97
CA ILE A 7 1.80 -6.58 -23.83
C ILE A 7 0.97 -7.02 -22.63
N GLY A 8 0.68 -6.09 -21.73
CA GLY A 8 -0.16 -6.34 -20.55
C GLY A 8 -0.80 -5.05 -20.05
N VAL A 9 -1.90 -5.15 -19.31
CA VAL A 9 -2.54 -3.96 -18.73
C VAL A 9 -1.73 -3.44 -17.53
N LYS A 10 -1.25 -4.35 -16.68
CA LYS A 10 -0.48 -4.05 -15.47
C LYS A 10 0.98 -4.47 -15.61
N GLN A 11 1.81 -3.93 -14.74
CA GLN A 11 3.23 -4.24 -14.64
C GLN A 11 3.50 -5.73 -14.36
N VAL A 12 4.64 -6.22 -14.84
CA VAL A 12 5.13 -7.58 -14.61
C VAL A 12 6.05 -7.58 -13.37
N PRO A 13 6.03 -8.61 -12.52
CA PRO A 13 6.97 -8.74 -11.42
C PRO A 13 8.42 -8.59 -11.89
N ILE A 14 9.25 -7.88 -11.11
CA ILE A 14 10.63 -7.53 -11.47
C ILE A 14 11.46 -8.77 -11.83
N ASP A 15 11.31 -9.86 -11.07
CA ASP A 15 12.06 -11.10 -11.26
C ASP A 15 11.69 -11.84 -12.56
N ALA A 16 10.50 -11.56 -13.11
CA ALA A 16 10.01 -12.15 -14.35
C ALA A 16 10.35 -11.29 -15.58
N LEU A 17 11.01 -10.14 -15.42
CA LEU A 17 11.41 -9.28 -16.53
C LEU A 17 12.52 -9.92 -17.37
N ILE A 18 12.26 -10.01 -18.68
CA ILE A 18 13.17 -10.59 -19.66
C ILE A 18 13.98 -9.46 -20.32
N PRO A 19 15.32 -9.49 -20.28
CA PRO A 19 16.16 -8.46 -20.88
C PRO A 19 15.97 -8.31 -22.39
N ASN A 20 16.25 -7.10 -22.89
CA ASN A 20 16.25 -6.77 -24.33
C ASN A 20 14.91 -7.00 -25.03
N LYS A 21 13.81 -6.77 -24.32
CA LYS A 21 12.43 -6.87 -24.84
C LYS A 21 11.73 -5.54 -24.78
N THR A 22 10.68 -5.41 -25.59
CA THR A 22 9.74 -4.30 -25.49
C THR A 22 8.57 -4.70 -24.60
N TYR A 23 8.24 -3.86 -23.62
CA TYR A 23 7.09 -4.05 -22.75
C TYR A 23 6.10 -2.90 -22.95
N CYS A 24 4.80 -3.23 -22.94
CA CYS A 24 3.71 -2.26 -23.01
C CYS A 24 2.76 -2.49 -21.84
N PHE A 25 2.66 -1.53 -20.92
CA PHE A 25 1.73 -1.54 -19.77
C PHE A 25 1.68 -0.15 -19.10
N PHE A 26 0.71 0.07 -18.21
CA PHE A 26 0.71 1.23 -17.30
C PHE A 26 1.79 1.03 -16.22
N SER A 27 2.91 1.75 -16.33
CA SER A 27 4.06 1.54 -15.44
C SER A 27 3.98 2.34 -14.15
N HIS A 28 3.23 3.44 -14.17
CA HIS A 28 3.15 4.40 -13.05
C HIS A 28 4.53 4.92 -12.60
N THR A 29 5.53 4.97 -13.50
CA THR A 29 6.91 5.39 -13.17
C THR A 29 7.19 6.87 -13.45
N ILE A 30 6.39 7.51 -14.30
CA ILE A 30 6.71 8.85 -14.82
C ILE A 30 6.69 9.97 -13.77
N LYS A 31 5.98 9.78 -12.64
CA LYS A 31 5.93 10.78 -11.56
C LYS A 31 6.94 10.50 -10.44
N ALA A 32 7.86 9.56 -10.67
CA ALA A 32 8.92 9.19 -9.75
C ALA A 32 8.45 8.74 -8.35
N GLN A 33 7.29 8.09 -8.25
CA GLN A 33 6.78 7.57 -6.97
C GLN A 33 7.67 6.44 -6.47
N GLU A 34 8.07 6.52 -5.19
CA GLU A 34 9.08 5.63 -4.57
C GLU A 34 8.78 4.14 -4.78
N ALA A 35 7.52 3.72 -4.63
CA ALA A 35 7.08 2.34 -4.81
C ALA A 35 7.37 1.75 -6.20
N ASN A 36 7.37 2.59 -7.26
CA ASN A 36 7.54 2.15 -8.64
C ASN A 36 8.97 2.31 -9.16
N MET A 37 9.86 2.90 -8.35
CA MET A 37 11.25 3.14 -8.76
C MET A 37 12.08 1.87 -8.94
N PRO A 38 11.95 0.83 -8.09
CA PRO A 38 12.64 -0.44 -8.32
C PRO A 38 12.29 -1.08 -9.67
N LEU A 39 11.04 -0.94 -10.13
CA LEU A 39 10.64 -1.40 -11.45
C LEU A 39 11.37 -0.64 -12.55
N LEU A 40 11.40 0.70 -12.48
CA LEU A 40 12.10 1.52 -13.47
C LEU A 40 13.60 1.19 -13.53
N ASP A 41 14.23 0.94 -12.38
CA ASP A 41 15.64 0.57 -12.31
C ASP A 41 15.90 -0.77 -12.99
N ALA A 42 15.05 -1.77 -12.73
CA ALA A 42 15.14 -3.07 -13.39
C ALA A 42 14.92 -2.99 -14.90
N LEU A 43 14.02 -2.12 -15.37
CA LEU A 43 13.78 -1.91 -16.80
C LEU A 43 15.01 -1.32 -17.50
N LEU A 44 15.68 -0.35 -16.86
CA LEU A 44 16.92 0.24 -17.38
C LEU A 44 18.05 -0.79 -17.40
N GLU A 45 18.29 -1.49 -16.28
CA GLU A 45 19.36 -2.49 -16.15
C GLU A 45 19.22 -3.62 -17.17
N LYS A 46 17.99 -4.09 -17.41
CA LYS A 46 17.69 -5.18 -18.34
C LYS A 46 17.60 -4.73 -19.79
N ASN A 47 17.91 -3.47 -20.09
CA ASN A 47 17.80 -2.90 -21.42
C ASN A 47 16.39 -3.12 -22.04
N ILE A 48 15.36 -2.85 -21.25
CA ILE A 48 13.97 -2.99 -21.68
C ILE A 48 13.49 -1.68 -22.29
N ARG A 49 12.81 -1.78 -23.44
CA ARG A 49 12.05 -0.66 -24.01
C ARG A 49 10.64 -0.63 -23.42
N LEU A 50 10.35 0.35 -22.58
CA LEU A 50 9.02 0.51 -21.98
C LEU A 50 8.17 1.49 -22.81
N ILE A 51 7.01 1.04 -23.28
CA ILE A 51 5.95 1.86 -23.86
C ILE A 51 4.84 1.98 -22.83
N ASP A 52 4.65 3.17 -22.26
CA ASP A 52 3.64 3.42 -21.23
C ASP A 52 2.35 3.97 -21.85
N TYR A 53 1.25 3.23 -21.70
CA TYR A 53 -0.07 3.62 -22.20
C TYR A 53 -0.55 4.97 -21.63
N GLU A 54 -0.10 5.37 -20.43
CA GLU A 54 -0.43 6.68 -19.86
C GLU A 54 0.05 7.84 -20.74
N ARG A 55 1.06 7.58 -21.58
CA ARG A 55 1.76 8.58 -22.39
C ARG A 55 1.48 8.49 -23.88
N MET A 56 0.63 7.57 -24.31
CA MET A 56 0.14 7.55 -25.68
C MET A 56 -0.86 8.70 -25.88
N VAL A 57 -0.43 9.75 -26.57
CA VAL A 57 -1.23 10.95 -26.85
C VAL A 57 -1.22 11.27 -28.34
N ASN A 58 -2.36 11.75 -28.87
CA ASN A 58 -2.47 12.23 -30.24
C ASN A 58 -1.83 13.62 -30.41
N ASP A 59 -1.87 14.15 -31.64
CA ASP A 59 -1.31 15.47 -31.98
C ASP A 59 -1.96 16.64 -31.21
N GLU A 60 -3.18 16.45 -30.69
CA GLU A 60 -3.89 17.42 -29.84
C GLU A 60 -3.54 17.27 -28.35
N GLY A 61 -2.65 16.33 -27.99
CA GLY A 61 -2.26 16.03 -26.62
C GLY A 61 -3.27 15.20 -25.83
N GLN A 62 -4.31 14.67 -26.50
CA GLN A 62 -5.33 13.83 -25.88
C GLN A 62 -4.84 12.38 -25.79
N ARG A 63 -5.11 11.72 -24.67
CA ARG A 63 -4.73 10.32 -24.48
C ARG A 63 -5.57 9.42 -25.37
N VAL A 64 -4.90 8.58 -26.16
CA VAL A 64 -5.55 7.62 -27.07
C VAL A 64 -5.85 6.28 -26.39
N VAL A 65 -5.05 5.91 -25.38
CA VAL A 65 -5.30 4.73 -24.53
C VAL A 65 -5.61 5.19 -23.10
N ALA A 66 -6.89 5.40 -22.84
CA ALA A 66 -7.38 5.81 -21.53
C ALA A 66 -8.80 5.30 -21.28
N PHE A 67 -9.10 4.98 -20.03
CA PHE A 67 -10.47 4.70 -19.56
C PHE A 67 -11.30 5.98 -19.36
N GLY A 68 -11.04 7.00 -20.19
CA GLY A 68 -11.42 8.40 -19.98
C GLY A 68 -12.92 8.67 -19.99
N ILE A 69 -13.71 7.96 -20.79
CA ILE A 69 -15.18 8.15 -20.85
C ILE A 69 -15.82 7.71 -19.52
N TYR A 70 -15.43 6.56 -18.98
CA TYR A 70 -15.94 6.08 -17.69
C TYR A 70 -15.41 6.93 -16.52
N ALA A 71 -14.15 7.36 -16.58
CA ALA A 71 -13.59 8.33 -15.63
C ALA A 71 -14.24 9.72 -15.75
N GLY A 72 -14.70 10.12 -16.93
CA GLY A 72 -15.37 11.39 -17.22
C GLY A 72 -16.83 11.40 -16.78
N VAL A 73 -17.56 10.29 -16.94
CA VAL A 73 -18.90 10.10 -16.35
C VAL A 73 -18.80 10.17 -14.82
N ALA A 74 -17.81 9.49 -14.22
CA ALA A 74 -17.52 9.62 -12.80
C ALA A 74 -17.13 11.07 -12.42
N GLY A 75 -16.24 11.70 -13.21
CA GLY A 75 -15.77 13.07 -13.02
C GLY A 75 -16.86 14.15 -13.12
N MET A 76 -17.85 13.96 -14.00
CA MET A 76 -19.00 14.86 -14.15
C MET A 76 -19.90 14.81 -12.91
N ILE A 77 -20.16 13.61 -12.39
CA ILE A 77 -20.86 13.43 -11.11
C ILE A 77 -20.07 14.13 -9.99
N ASN A 78 -18.74 14.00 -10.01
CA ASN A 78 -17.84 14.58 -9.02
C ASN A 78 -17.73 16.12 -9.08
N ILE A 79 -17.70 16.75 -10.26
CA ILE A 79 -17.59 18.22 -10.36
C ILE A 79 -18.90 18.92 -10.03
N LEU A 80 -20.05 18.30 -10.34
CA LEU A 80 -21.36 18.81 -9.90
C LEU A 80 -21.44 18.79 -8.37
N HIS A 81 -20.87 17.76 -7.73
CA HIS A 81 -20.71 17.68 -6.28
C HIS A 81 -19.74 18.75 -5.72
N GLY A 82 -18.55 18.90 -6.32
CA GLY A 82 -17.55 19.90 -5.93
C GLY A 82 -17.98 21.36 -6.14
N LEU A 83 -18.76 21.65 -7.18
CA LEU A 83 -19.40 22.95 -7.41
C LEU A 83 -20.30 23.34 -6.24
N GLY A 84 -21.02 22.35 -5.70
CA GLY A 84 -21.74 22.47 -4.45
C GLY A 84 -20.91 22.96 -3.28
N LEU A 85 -19.80 22.28 -3.01
CA LEU A 85 -18.89 22.59 -1.92
C LEU A 85 -18.25 23.99 -2.08
N ARG A 86 -17.91 24.40 -3.31
CA ARG A 86 -17.36 25.74 -3.58
C ARG A 86 -18.36 26.86 -3.35
N LEU A 87 -19.60 26.67 -3.79
CA LEU A 87 -20.68 27.62 -3.56
C LEU A 87 -20.99 27.75 -2.05
N LEU A 88 -20.93 26.65 -1.28
CA LEU A 88 -21.00 26.65 0.19
C LEU A 88 -19.89 27.49 0.84
N ALA A 89 -18.65 27.36 0.37
CA ALA A 89 -17.51 28.14 0.88
C ALA A 89 -17.58 29.63 0.55
N LEU A 90 -18.30 30.01 -0.51
CA LEU A 90 -18.61 31.41 -0.85
C LEU A 90 -19.82 31.97 -0.07
N GLY A 91 -20.35 31.20 0.89
CA GLY A 91 -21.51 31.59 1.70
C GLY A 91 -22.85 31.35 1.03
N HIS A 92 -22.89 30.71 -0.15
CA HIS A 92 -24.13 30.28 -0.79
C HIS A 92 -24.52 28.89 -0.27
N HIS A 93 -25.67 28.76 0.38
CA HIS A 93 -26.19 27.44 0.77
C HIS A 93 -26.33 26.52 -0.44
N THR A 94 -25.71 25.33 -0.39
CA THR A 94 -25.88 24.33 -1.46
C THR A 94 -26.17 22.92 -0.95
N PRO A 95 -26.73 22.05 -1.81
CA PRO A 95 -27.17 20.70 -1.46
C PRO A 95 -26.05 19.69 -1.10
N PHE A 96 -24.77 20.08 -1.02
CA PHE A 96 -23.65 19.13 -1.10
C PHE A 96 -22.88 18.82 0.19
N MET A 97 -23.29 19.32 1.36
CA MET A 97 -22.86 18.75 2.66
C MET A 97 -23.60 17.44 2.96
N ILE A 98 -23.45 16.41 2.13
CA ILE A 98 -24.32 15.23 2.18
C ILE A 98 -23.83 14.11 3.10
N ALA A 99 -22.58 14.04 3.55
CA ALA A 99 -22.10 12.87 4.31
C ALA A 99 -22.95 12.55 5.57
N PRO A 100 -23.38 13.54 6.38
CA PRO A 100 -24.33 13.31 7.48
C PRO A 100 -25.77 12.98 7.04
N TYR A 101 -26.11 13.21 5.76
CA TYR A 101 -27.45 13.05 5.20
C TYR A 101 -27.57 11.94 4.15
N THR A 102 -26.46 11.32 3.75
CA THR A 102 -26.38 10.23 2.78
C THR A 102 -26.22 8.90 3.49
N SER A 103 -26.75 7.85 2.88
CA SER A 103 -26.56 6.48 3.38
C SER A 103 -25.45 5.72 2.68
N VAL A 104 -25.08 6.17 1.48
CA VAL A 104 -23.99 5.60 0.69
C VAL A 104 -23.17 6.73 0.09
N LEU A 105 -21.85 6.63 0.19
CA LEU A 105 -20.90 7.51 -0.48
C LEU A 105 -20.16 6.72 -1.57
N ILE A 106 -20.10 7.24 -2.80
CA ILE A 106 -19.29 6.65 -3.88
C ILE A 106 -18.27 7.71 -4.31
N ASN A 107 -16.99 7.48 -4.04
CA ASN A 107 -15.88 8.34 -4.44
C ASN A 107 -15.26 7.81 -5.74
N GLY A 108 -15.11 8.68 -6.75
CA GLY A 108 -14.36 8.38 -7.97
C GLY A 108 -13.39 9.49 -8.35
N ILE A 109 -13.04 10.34 -7.38
CA ILE A 109 -12.18 11.51 -7.58
C ILE A 109 -10.73 11.09 -7.39
N TYR A 110 -9.90 11.29 -8.42
CA TYR A 110 -8.45 11.16 -8.26
C TYR A 110 -7.95 12.13 -7.19
N TRP A 111 -7.23 11.61 -6.20
CA TRP A 111 -6.69 12.40 -5.11
C TRP A 111 -5.18 12.62 -5.30
N ALA A 112 -4.74 13.87 -5.20
CA ALA A 112 -3.31 14.20 -5.22
C ALA A 112 -2.78 14.35 -3.79
N VAL A 113 -1.51 13.99 -3.56
CA VAL A 113 -0.87 13.96 -2.22
C VAL A 113 -0.99 15.28 -1.44
N GLU A 114 -1.05 16.40 -2.16
CA GLU A 114 -1.14 17.75 -1.57
C GLU A 114 -2.59 18.22 -1.38
N SER A 115 -3.58 17.43 -1.79
CA SER A 115 -5.01 17.77 -1.66
C SER A 115 -5.55 17.38 -0.29
N PRO A 116 -6.51 18.13 0.27
CA PRO A 116 -7.19 17.73 1.49
C PRO A 116 -7.91 16.39 1.32
N ARG A 117 -8.02 15.62 2.40
CA ARG A 117 -8.80 14.37 2.45
C ARG A 117 -10.29 14.68 2.33
N LEU A 118 -11.06 13.77 1.72
CA LEU A 118 -12.51 13.86 1.62
C LEU A 118 -13.20 13.44 2.92
N LEU A 119 -12.70 12.38 3.56
CA LEU A 119 -13.12 11.98 4.91
C LEU A 119 -11.87 11.68 5.74
N THR A 120 -11.78 12.33 6.89
CA THR A 120 -10.72 12.09 7.87
C THR A 120 -11.16 11.05 8.91
N ILE A 121 -10.20 10.55 9.68
CA ILE A 121 -10.46 9.65 10.81
C ILE A 121 -11.40 10.33 11.86
N PRO A 122 -11.21 11.61 12.24
CA PRO A 122 -12.15 12.34 13.08
C PRO A 122 -13.57 12.46 12.48
N ASP A 123 -13.69 12.73 11.17
CA ASP A 123 -15.00 12.82 10.50
C ASP A 123 -15.74 11.47 10.58
N ALA A 124 -15.01 10.37 10.36
CA ALA A 124 -15.55 9.02 10.46
C ALA A 124 -16.11 8.72 11.86
N LYS A 125 -15.42 9.16 12.92
CA LYS A 125 -15.91 9.02 14.30
C LYS A 125 -17.22 9.78 14.49
N GLN A 126 -17.27 11.05 14.09
CA GLN A 126 -18.47 11.87 14.21
C GLN A 126 -19.65 11.30 13.42
N LEU A 127 -19.41 10.79 12.21
CA LEU A 127 -20.44 10.20 11.35
C LEU A 127 -20.98 8.85 11.87
N SER A 128 -20.21 8.16 12.72
CA SER A 128 -20.63 6.90 13.35
C SER A 128 -21.40 7.08 14.66
N GLU A 129 -21.48 8.32 15.18
CA GLU A 129 -22.25 8.59 16.39
C GLU A 129 -23.74 8.32 16.16
N PRO A 130 -24.42 7.63 17.10
CA PRO A 130 -25.83 7.32 16.93
C PRO A 130 -26.68 8.57 16.79
N VAL A 131 -27.40 8.69 15.69
CA VAL A 131 -28.34 9.80 15.51
C VAL A 131 -29.67 9.40 16.12
N VAL A 132 -29.99 9.97 17.28
CA VAL A 132 -31.36 9.90 17.80
C VAL A 132 -32.22 10.78 16.90
N ALA A 133 -32.92 10.17 15.95
CA ALA A 133 -33.87 10.82 15.04
C ALA A 133 -35.29 10.30 15.29
N PRO A 134 -35.99 10.74 16.37
CA PRO A 134 -37.31 10.24 16.76
C PRO A 134 -38.39 10.47 15.69
N TRP A 135 -38.13 11.38 14.75
CA TRP A 135 -39.03 11.72 13.64
C TRP A 135 -38.90 10.77 12.43
N LEU A 136 -37.90 9.88 12.39
CA LEU A 136 -37.75 8.90 11.31
C LEU A 136 -38.48 7.61 11.68
N ALA A 137 -39.62 7.34 11.06
CA ALA A 137 -40.45 6.17 11.39
C ALA A 137 -39.76 4.85 10.98
N ALA A 138 -39.56 3.95 11.93
CA ALA A 138 -39.18 2.57 11.62
C ALA A 138 -40.34 1.87 10.91
N SER A 139 -40.05 1.14 9.85
CA SER A 139 -41.04 0.33 9.12
C SER A 139 -40.82 -1.16 9.41
N PRO A 140 -41.87 -2.00 9.44
CA PRO A 140 -41.70 -3.44 9.59
C PRO A 140 -40.77 -3.99 8.50
N GLY A 141 -39.64 -4.59 8.89
CA GLY A 141 -38.59 -5.08 7.98
C GLY A 141 -37.46 -4.10 7.66
N ALA A 142 -37.56 -2.82 8.06
CA ALA A 142 -36.54 -1.80 7.89
C ALA A 142 -36.34 -1.02 9.22
N PRO A 143 -35.51 -1.54 10.14
CA PRO A 143 -35.24 -0.87 11.42
C PRO A 143 -34.53 0.47 11.20
N THR A 144 -34.61 1.35 12.20
CA THR A 144 -33.83 2.59 12.22
C THR A 144 -32.34 2.30 12.16
N LEU A 145 -31.63 2.98 11.26
CA LEU A 145 -30.19 2.87 11.13
C LEU A 145 -29.49 3.46 12.37
N PRO A 146 -28.38 2.86 12.83
CA PRO A 146 -27.62 3.38 13.98
C PRO A 146 -27.06 4.79 13.68
N HIS A 147 -26.58 5.01 12.47
CA HIS A 147 -26.12 6.29 11.94
C HIS A 147 -26.48 6.37 10.45
N ARG A 148 -26.50 7.59 9.89
CA ARG A 148 -27.06 7.82 8.55
C ARG A 148 -26.19 7.26 7.42
N LEU A 149 -24.88 7.46 7.49
CA LEU A 149 -23.89 6.92 6.55
C LEU A 149 -23.64 5.45 6.87
N VAL A 150 -23.93 4.54 5.94
CA VAL A 150 -23.83 3.09 6.16
C VAL A 150 -22.75 2.46 5.29
N ALA A 151 -22.53 2.99 4.08
CA ALA A 151 -21.56 2.43 3.16
C ALA A 151 -20.73 3.48 2.42
N ILE A 152 -19.49 3.12 2.08
CA ILE A 152 -18.54 3.90 1.30
C ILE A 152 -17.97 3.00 0.20
N CYS A 153 -17.95 3.48 -1.03
CA CYS A 153 -17.32 2.83 -2.16
C CYS A 153 -16.28 3.80 -2.73
N ASP A 154 -15.00 3.49 -2.58
CA ASP A 154 -13.90 4.29 -3.10
C ASP A 154 -13.33 3.64 -4.37
N ILE A 155 -13.69 4.19 -5.52
CA ILE A 155 -13.25 3.73 -6.85
C ILE A 155 -11.81 4.22 -7.13
N SER A 156 -11.44 5.39 -6.59
CA SER A 156 -10.08 5.93 -6.69
C SER A 156 -9.24 5.53 -5.47
N ALA A 157 -9.50 4.34 -4.93
CA ALA A 157 -8.87 3.84 -3.73
C ALA A 157 -7.35 3.84 -3.85
N ASP A 158 -6.73 4.60 -2.95
CA ASP A 158 -5.31 4.57 -2.67
C ASP A 158 -5.15 4.31 -1.16
N PRO A 159 -4.20 3.44 -0.73
CA PRO A 159 -3.84 3.26 0.67
C PRO A 159 -3.50 4.58 1.36
N GLY A 160 -4.27 4.94 2.40
CA GLY A 160 -4.20 6.23 3.07
C GLY A 160 -4.44 7.36 2.08
N GLY A 161 -5.43 7.23 1.20
CA GLY A 161 -5.84 8.13 0.11
C GLY A 161 -6.94 9.12 0.52
N SER A 162 -7.78 9.55 -0.42
CA SER A 162 -8.85 10.53 -0.17
C SER A 162 -9.73 10.20 1.04
N ILE A 163 -9.94 8.92 1.33
CA ILE A 163 -10.60 8.42 2.53
C ILE A 163 -9.50 7.95 3.50
N GLU A 164 -9.19 8.78 4.50
CA GLU A 164 -7.96 8.66 5.31
C GLU A 164 -7.84 7.32 6.05
N PHE A 165 -8.96 6.79 6.55
CA PHE A 165 -8.99 5.55 7.32
C PHE A 165 -8.89 4.28 6.48
N MET A 166 -8.86 4.40 5.15
CA MET A 166 -8.62 3.26 4.27
C MET A 166 -7.13 3.03 4.13
N THR A 167 -6.54 2.30 5.08
CA THR A 167 -5.10 1.96 5.04
C THR A 167 -4.76 0.96 3.95
N ASP A 168 -5.71 0.13 3.56
CA ASP A 168 -5.56 -0.93 2.56
C ASP A 168 -6.79 -0.98 1.64
N CYS A 169 -6.56 -1.38 0.39
CA CYS A 169 -7.61 -1.59 -0.60
C CYS A 169 -8.29 -2.95 -0.39
N THR A 170 -9.62 -3.01 -0.56
CA THR A 170 -10.32 -4.30 -0.60
C THR A 170 -10.00 -5.05 -1.90
N THR A 171 -10.22 -6.37 -1.93
CA THR A 171 -9.87 -7.22 -3.08
C THR A 171 -11.11 -7.71 -3.80
N ILE A 172 -10.98 -8.25 -5.00
CA ILE A 172 -12.14 -8.83 -5.74
C ILE A 172 -12.75 -10.00 -4.96
N ASP A 173 -11.92 -10.85 -4.36
CA ASP A 173 -12.36 -12.02 -3.59
C ASP A 173 -13.01 -11.62 -2.26
N ASN A 174 -12.56 -10.50 -1.70
CA ASN A 174 -13.08 -9.94 -0.47
C ASN A 174 -13.38 -8.45 -0.63
N PRO A 175 -14.47 -8.12 -1.35
CA PRO A 175 -14.74 -6.77 -1.86
C PRO A 175 -15.18 -5.78 -0.80
N PHE A 176 -15.59 -6.29 0.36
CA PHE A 176 -16.23 -5.51 1.40
C PHE A 176 -15.56 -5.73 2.75
N CYS A 177 -15.42 -4.66 3.52
CA CYS A 177 -15.05 -4.72 4.93
C CYS A 177 -15.94 -3.80 5.76
N ILE A 178 -15.98 -4.00 7.07
CA ILE A 178 -16.54 -3.04 8.02
C ILE A 178 -15.38 -2.28 8.65
N TYR A 179 -15.36 -0.96 8.51
CA TYR A 179 -14.46 -0.10 9.26
C TYR A 179 -15.18 0.44 10.51
N ASP A 180 -14.67 0.13 11.69
CA ASP A 180 -15.11 0.69 12.97
C ASP A 180 -14.27 1.92 13.34
N PRO A 181 -14.84 3.14 13.27
CA PRO A 181 -14.12 4.37 13.61
C PRO A 181 -13.76 4.49 15.10
N SER A 182 -14.46 3.77 15.98
CA SER A 182 -14.25 3.84 17.43
C SER A 182 -12.94 3.17 17.83
N HIS A 183 -12.67 2.01 17.25
CA HIS A 183 -11.50 1.18 17.55
C HIS A 183 -10.42 1.24 16.47
N HIS A 184 -10.68 1.92 15.34
CA HIS A 184 -9.81 1.95 14.16
C HIS A 184 -9.48 0.56 13.62
N THR A 185 -10.49 -0.33 13.61
CA THR A 185 -10.35 -1.71 13.17
C THR A 185 -11.15 -1.96 11.91
N THR A 186 -10.63 -2.83 11.06
CA THR A 186 -11.29 -3.29 9.83
C THR A 186 -11.61 -4.77 9.95
N HIS A 187 -12.86 -5.13 9.70
CA HIS A 187 -13.37 -6.50 9.82
C HIS A 187 -13.88 -7.01 8.47
N PHE A 188 -13.50 -8.24 8.11
CA PHE A 188 -13.90 -8.85 6.85
C PHE A 188 -14.85 -10.04 7.02
N ASP A 189 -14.86 -10.64 8.21
CA ASP A 189 -15.56 -11.91 8.46
C ASP A 189 -17.05 -11.73 8.76
N SER A 190 -17.50 -10.48 8.96
CA SER A 190 -18.88 -10.17 9.29
C SER A 190 -19.31 -8.80 8.81
N PHE A 191 -20.52 -8.73 8.24
CA PHE A 191 -21.23 -7.48 7.96
C PHE A 191 -22.06 -7.00 9.16
N LYS A 192 -21.96 -7.71 10.30
CA LYS A 192 -22.58 -7.30 11.56
C LYS A 192 -21.51 -6.63 12.42
N GLY A 193 -21.74 -5.37 12.79
CA GLY A 193 -20.83 -4.62 13.65
C GLY A 193 -21.08 -3.12 13.55
N PRO A 194 -20.52 -2.33 14.48
CA PRO A 194 -20.54 -0.87 14.39
C PRO A 194 -19.65 -0.40 13.23
N GLY A 195 -19.98 0.74 12.62
CA GLY A 195 -19.15 1.38 11.59
C GLY A 195 -19.72 1.30 10.17
N PHE A 196 -18.85 1.49 9.19
CA PHE A 196 -19.23 1.64 7.78
C PHE A 196 -18.84 0.42 6.97
N LEU A 197 -19.73 -0.03 6.08
CA LEU A 197 -19.38 -0.95 5.00
C LEU A 197 -18.49 -0.22 4.00
N VAL A 198 -17.31 -0.74 3.71
CA VAL A 198 -16.38 -0.11 2.80
C VAL A 198 -15.99 -1.05 1.67
N CYS A 199 -15.97 -0.52 0.44
CA CYS A 199 -15.45 -1.16 -0.76
C CYS A 199 -14.40 -0.22 -1.36
N SER A 200 -13.18 -0.69 -1.57
CA SER A 200 -12.06 0.14 -2.05
C SER A 200 -11.16 -0.66 -2.99
N ILE A 201 -11.77 -1.28 -3.99
CA ILE A 201 -11.05 -2.15 -4.93
C ILE A 201 -10.29 -1.28 -5.93
N ASP A 202 -8.96 -1.39 -5.91
CA ASP A 202 -8.04 -0.61 -6.74
C ASP A 202 -8.03 -1.02 -8.24
N ASN A 203 -8.70 -2.13 -8.57
CA ASN A 203 -8.76 -2.69 -9.91
C ASN A 203 -10.19 -2.95 -10.42
N MET A 204 -11.16 -2.10 -10.04
CA MET A 204 -12.60 -2.26 -10.38
C MET A 204 -12.95 -2.67 -11.82
N PRO A 205 -12.26 -2.21 -12.89
CA PRO A 205 -12.57 -2.66 -14.26
C PRO A 205 -12.50 -4.19 -14.44
N THR A 206 -11.75 -4.89 -13.59
CA THR A 206 -11.67 -6.36 -13.60
C THR A 206 -12.96 -7.06 -13.14
N GLN A 207 -13.92 -6.35 -12.55
CA GLN A 207 -15.24 -6.88 -12.19
C GLN A 207 -16.16 -7.06 -13.41
N LEU A 208 -15.91 -6.31 -14.49
CA LEU A 208 -16.55 -6.48 -15.80
C LEU A 208 -15.44 -6.73 -16.83
N PRO A 209 -14.71 -7.85 -16.70
CA PRO A 209 -13.45 -8.06 -17.39
C PRO A 209 -13.64 -8.14 -18.90
N ARG A 210 -14.80 -8.62 -19.37
CA ARG A 210 -15.11 -8.73 -20.80
C ARG A 210 -15.28 -7.36 -21.43
N GLU A 211 -16.18 -6.55 -20.89
CA GLU A 211 -16.49 -5.20 -21.39
C GLU A 211 -15.27 -4.28 -21.29
N ALA A 212 -14.52 -4.36 -20.19
CA ALA A 212 -13.28 -3.60 -20.03
C ALA A 212 -12.20 -4.04 -21.02
N THR A 213 -12.10 -5.34 -21.32
CA THR A 213 -11.15 -5.87 -22.31
C THR A 213 -11.52 -5.48 -23.73
N ASP A 214 -12.80 -5.60 -24.11
CA ASP A 214 -13.28 -5.21 -25.44
C ASP A 214 -13.01 -3.71 -25.67
N PHE A 215 -13.37 -2.86 -24.71
CA PHE A 215 -13.12 -1.42 -24.78
C PHE A 215 -11.63 -1.07 -24.85
N PHE A 216 -10.80 -1.67 -23.99
CA PHE A 216 -9.36 -1.43 -24.01
C PHE A 216 -8.71 -1.92 -25.32
N GLY A 217 -9.17 -3.07 -25.83
CA GLY A 217 -8.74 -3.64 -27.10
C GLY A 217 -9.03 -2.71 -28.27
N GLU A 218 -10.24 -2.16 -28.35
CA GLU A 218 -10.64 -1.21 -29.40
C GLU A 218 -9.76 0.05 -29.41
N LEU A 219 -9.35 0.55 -28.23
CA LEU A 219 -8.45 1.70 -28.12
C LEU A 219 -7.01 1.36 -28.54
N LEU A 220 -6.53 0.17 -28.22
CA LEU A 220 -5.14 -0.21 -28.46
C LEU A 220 -4.89 -0.72 -29.90
N LEU A 221 -5.90 -1.35 -30.52
CA LEU A 221 -5.80 -1.99 -31.83
C LEU A 221 -5.19 -1.08 -32.92
N PRO A 222 -5.57 0.21 -33.05
CA PRO A 222 -5.02 1.10 -34.07
C PRO A 222 -3.50 1.30 -33.96
N HIS A 223 -2.95 1.20 -32.75
CA HIS A 223 -1.53 1.42 -32.48
C HIS A 223 -0.69 0.13 -32.52
N MET A 224 -1.35 -1.03 -32.56
CA MET A 224 -0.72 -2.33 -32.43
C MET A 224 0.35 -2.58 -33.50
N TYR A 225 0.07 -2.21 -34.76
CA TYR A 225 1.04 -2.39 -35.85
C TYR A 225 2.35 -1.64 -35.60
N SER A 226 2.28 -0.44 -35.02
CA SER A 226 3.46 0.35 -34.69
C SER A 226 4.21 -0.26 -33.51
N ILE A 227 3.49 -0.67 -32.47
CA ILE A 227 4.06 -1.31 -31.27
C ILE A 227 4.79 -2.61 -31.65
N LEU A 228 4.21 -3.44 -32.52
CA LEU A 228 4.76 -4.74 -32.91
C LEU A 228 6.06 -4.64 -33.73
N GLN A 229 6.36 -3.49 -34.32
CA GLN A 229 7.63 -3.25 -35.02
C GLN A 229 8.80 -3.00 -34.06
N SER A 230 8.53 -2.88 -32.78
CA SER A 230 9.53 -2.59 -31.77
C SER A 230 10.53 -3.74 -31.57
N ASP A 231 11.82 -3.40 -31.65
CA ASP A 231 12.91 -4.25 -31.15
C ASP A 231 13.77 -3.42 -30.20
N ALA A 232 13.72 -3.75 -28.91
CA ALA A 232 14.46 -3.04 -27.85
C ALA A 232 15.99 -3.05 -28.05
N ARG A 233 16.52 -3.95 -28.88
CA ARG A 233 17.96 -4.01 -29.19
C ARG A 233 18.39 -2.96 -30.22
N LYS A 234 17.47 -2.51 -31.06
CA LYS A 234 17.75 -1.47 -32.07
C LYS A 234 17.67 -0.09 -31.45
N SER A 235 18.28 0.91 -32.09
CA SER A 235 18.13 2.30 -31.66
C SER A 235 16.68 2.76 -31.86
N MET A 236 16.26 3.75 -31.07
CA MET A 236 14.99 4.43 -31.28
C MET A 236 14.89 5.06 -32.68
N ASN A 237 16.01 5.52 -33.25
CA ASN A 237 16.05 6.12 -34.59
C ASN A 237 15.80 5.11 -35.73
N ASP A 238 16.04 3.81 -35.47
CA ASP A 238 15.90 2.75 -36.46
C ASP A 238 14.47 2.17 -36.50
N THR A 239 13.60 2.64 -35.60
CA THR A 239 12.25 2.10 -35.44
C THR A 239 11.22 3.17 -35.82
N HIS A 240 10.37 2.86 -36.80
CA HIS A 240 9.34 3.78 -37.26
C HIS A 240 8.07 3.65 -36.41
N PHE A 241 8.05 4.36 -35.29
CA PHE A 241 6.85 4.46 -34.46
C PHE A 241 5.91 5.55 -34.95
N SER A 242 4.61 5.38 -34.70
CA SER A 242 3.67 6.48 -34.79
C SER A 242 4.01 7.52 -33.71
N PRO A 243 3.62 8.79 -33.87
CA PRO A 243 3.89 9.85 -32.88
C PRO A 243 3.38 9.49 -31.47
N GLU A 244 2.21 8.86 -31.39
CA GLU A 244 1.57 8.44 -30.14
C GLU A 244 2.39 7.36 -29.42
N VAL A 245 2.96 6.42 -30.17
CA VAL A 245 3.82 5.36 -29.61
C VAL A 245 5.20 5.92 -29.26
N THR A 246 5.75 6.80 -30.08
CA THR A 246 7.07 7.43 -29.86
C THR A 246 7.09 8.20 -28.54
N SER A 247 6.07 9.03 -28.32
CA SER A 247 5.95 9.83 -27.09
C SER A 247 5.73 8.97 -25.84
N ALA A 248 5.20 7.75 -26.01
CA ALA A 248 4.97 6.80 -24.94
C ALA A 248 6.21 5.99 -24.51
N VAL A 249 7.31 6.05 -25.26
CA VAL A 249 8.52 5.30 -24.91
C VAL A 249 9.28 5.97 -23.76
N ILE A 250 9.24 5.36 -22.58
CA ILE A 250 9.86 5.87 -21.35
C ILE A 250 11.35 5.50 -21.30
N THR A 251 11.66 4.23 -21.55
CA THR A 251 13.01 3.69 -21.52
C THR A 251 13.34 3.06 -22.85
N SER A 252 14.60 3.13 -23.28
CA SER A 252 15.12 2.38 -24.42
C SER A 252 16.64 2.30 -24.32
N ASN A 253 17.22 1.19 -24.77
CA ASN A 253 18.68 1.05 -24.86
C ASN A 253 19.42 1.29 -23.52
N GLY A 254 18.76 0.94 -22.40
CA GLY A 254 19.31 1.09 -21.04
C GLY A 254 19.17 2.50 -20.43
N GLU A 255 18.55 3.43 -21.14
CA GLU A 255 18.45 4.83 -20.73
C GLU A 255 17.00 5.34 -20.74
N LEU A 256 16.75 6.42 -20.01
CA LEU A 256 15.53 7.21 -20.14
C LEU A 256 15.56 7.95 -21.47
N THR A 257 14.48 7.90 -22.24
CA THR A 257 14.39 8.68 -23.47
C THR A 257 14.33 10.18 -23.15
N PRO A 258 14.66 11.08 -24.10
CA PRO A 258 14.81 12.52 -23.81
C PRO A 258 13.62 13.16 -23.10
N GLY A 259 12.40 12.74 -23.45
CA GLY A 259 11.16 13.25 -22.84
C GLY A 259 10.97 12.88 -21.37
N TYR A 260 11.74 11.92 -20.84
CA TYR A 260 11.58 11.39 -19.47
C TYR A 260 12.83 11.53 -18.60
N GLN A 261 13.89 12.19 -19.09
CA GLN A 261 15.10 12.45 -18.31
C GLN A 261 14.85 13.26 -17.03
N TYR A 262 13.75 14.02 -16.98
CA TYR A 262 13.32 14.76 -15.78
C TYR A 262 13.04 13.85 -14.57
N ILE A 263 12.75 12.56 -14.78
CA ILE A 263 12.51 11.59 -13.69
C ILE A 263 13.74 11.49 -12.78
N THR A 264 14.95 11.55 -13.34
CA THR A 264 16.19 11.57 -12.57
C THR A 264 16.23 12.77 -11.62
N SER A 265 15.85 13.96 -12.10
CA SER A 265 15.77 15.16 -11.28
C SER A 265 14.68 15.06 -10.20
N LEU A 266 13.53 14.45 -10.51
CA LEU A 266 12.48 14.20 -9.51
C LEU A 266 12.98 13.29 -8.38
N ARG A 267 13.65 12.19 -8.74
CA ARG A 267 14.26 11.26 -7.77
C ARG A 267 15.26 11.96 -6.87
N GLN A 268 16.14 12.78 -7.45
CA GLN A 268 17.12 13.57 -6.70
C GLN A 268 16.45 14.55 -5.74
N ASN A 269 15.41 15.26 -6.19
CA ASN A 269 14.68 16.20 -5.35
C ASN A 269 13.97 15.51 -4.16
N ILE A 270 13.40 14.32 -4.37
CA ILE A 270 12.81 13.51 -3.30
C ILE A 270 13.88 13.06 -2.30
N ALA A 271 15.05 12.61 -2.79
CA ALA A 271 16.20 12.25 -1.95
C ALA A 271 16.77 13.45 -1.18
N LEU A 272 16.76 14.65 -1.76
CA LEU A 272 17.19 15.89 -1.10
C LEU A 272 16.18 16.34 -0.04
N LYS A 273 14.87 16.27 -0.32
CA LYS A 273 13.81 16.61 0.65
C LYS A 273 13.80 15.66 1.85
N SER A 274 14.02 14.36 1.63
CA SER A 274 14.17 13.39 2.72
C SER A 274 15.43 13.67 3.55
N ARG A 275 16.56 14.04 2.92
CA ARG A 275 17.78 14.48 3.63
C ARG A 275 17.62 15.82 4.35
N GLN A 276 16.86 16.78 3.80
CA GLN A 276 16.57 18.08 4.43
C GLN A 276 15.61 17.98 5.60
N LYS A 277 14.67 17.02 5.58
CA LYS A 277 13.88 16.66 6.77
C LYS A 277 14.79 16.17 7.92
N VAL A 278 15.96 15.63 7.61
CA VAL A 278 16.99 15.22 8.58
C VAL A 278 17.98 16.37 8.90
N SER A 279 18.23 17.31 7.99
CA SER A 279 19.24 18.37 8.14
C SER A 279 18.73 19.78 8.46
N GLY A 280 17.43 19.97 8.69
CA GLY A 280 16.81 21.23 9.15
C GLY A 280 17.11 21.64 10.61
N VAL A 281 18.16 21.10 11.23
CA VAL A 281 18.62 21.47 12.58
C VAL A 281 19.91 22.28 12.44
N SER A 282 19.84 23.59 12.70
CA SER A 282 21.05 24.41 12.83
C SER A 282 21.85 23.97 14.06
N MET A 283 23.16 23.79 13.88
CA MET A 283 24.10 23.42 14.94
C MET A 283 24.32 24.59 15.89
N ALA A 284 23.51 24.68 16.94
CA ALA A 284 23.98 25.15 18.23
C ALA A 284 24.36 23.91 19.05
N GLU A 285 25.54 23.88 19.67
CA GLU A 285 25.94 22.73 20.48
C GLU A 285 24.94 22.53 21.65
N PRO A 286 24.46 21.30 21.86
CA PRO A 286 23.50 21.01 22.91
C PRO A 286 24.17 21.19 24.28
N ARG A 287 23.57 22.02 25.13
CA ARG A 287 24.02 22.30 26.51
C ARG A 287 24.11 21.04 27.38
N HIS A 288 23.27 20.03 27.13
CA HIS A 288 23.22 18.81 27.94
C HIS A 288 23.14 17.56 27.05
N LYS A 289 23.92 16.52 27.40
CA LYS A 289 23.95 15.22 26.71
C LYS A 289 23.41 14.14 27.66
N VAL A 290 22.43 13.38 27.21
CA VAL A 290 21.72 12.37 28.01
C VAL A 290 21.79 11.02 27.31
N LEU A 291 22.21 9.97 28.03
CA LEU A 291 22.23 8.59 27.54
C LEU A 291 21.07 7.80 28.18
N LEU A 292 20.21 7.24 27.34
CA LEU A 292 19.07 6.40 27.73
C LEU A 292 19.45 4.93 27.52
N LEU A 293 19.54 4.18 28.62
CA LEU A 293 19.89 2.76 28.64
C LEU A 293 18.67 1.90 29.00
N GLY A 294 18.44 0.83 28.26
CA GLY A 294 17.44 -0.20 28.60
C GLY A 294 15.98 0.23 28.43
N ALA A 295 15.69 1.12 27.48
CA ALA A 295 14.40 1.81 27.43
C ALA A 295 13.29 1.07 26.65
N GLY A 296 13.60 0.00 25.90
CA GLY A 296 12.60 -0.79 25.14
C GLY A 296 11.55 0.07 24.42
N TYR A 297 10.28 -0.38 24.42
CA TYR A 297 9.13 0.36 23.85
C TYR A 297 8.76 1.67 24.60
N VAL A 298 9.37 1.95 25.75
CA VAL A 298 9.13 3.17 26.55
C VAL A 298 10.12 4.30 26.18
N SER A 299 11.10 4.00 25.33
CA SER A 299 12.08 4.97 24.82
C SER A 299 11.42 6.10 24.02
N GLY A 300 10.41 5.79 23.20
CA GLY A 300 9.75 6.76 22.32
C GLY A 300 9.23 8.00 23.05
N PRO A 301 8.30 7.85 24.02
CA PRO A 301 7.74 9.00 24.75
C PRO A 301 8.77 9.81 25.55
N VAL A 302 9.79 9.14 26.11
CA VAL A 302 10.83 9.79 26.92
C VAL A 302 11.83 10.54 26.02
N VAL A 303 12.21 9.95 24.89
CA VAL A 303 13.03 10.63 23.87
C VAL A 303 12.27 11.82 23.32
N GLU A 304 10.99 11.66 22.98
CA GLU A 304 10.15 12.76 22.49
C GLU A 304 10.06 13.89 23.52
N TYR A 305 9.84 13.58 24.79
CA TYR A 305 9.78 14.58 25.86
C TYR A 305 11.12 15.30 26.06
N LEU A 306 12.23 14.57 26.14
CA LEU A 306 13.56 15.14 26.38
C LEU A 306 14.09 15.94 25.17
N THR A 307 13.68 15.59 23.96
CA THR A 307 14.09 16.31 22.73
C THR A 307 13.21 17.52 22.41
N ARG A 308 12.16 17.81 23.21
CA ARG A 308 11.42 19.09 23.14
C ARG A 308 12.31 20.28 23.46
N ASP A 309 13.28 20.09 24.36
CA ASP A 309 14.30 21.10 24.62
C ASP A 309 15.45 20.96 23.61
N ARG A 310 15.59 21.97 22.74
CA ARG A 310 16.61 22.01 21.68
C ARG A 310 18.05 22.01 22.22
N GLY A 311 18.23 22.25 23.53
CA GLY A 311 19.52 22.17 24.21
C GLY A 311 19.93 20.77 24.69
N VAL A 312 19.06 19.76 24.56
CA VAL A 312 19.31 18.40 25.08
C VAL A 312 19.51 17.42 23.93
N LYS A 313 20.67 16.75 23.91
CA LYS A 313 20.96 15.67 22.96
C LYS A 313 20.84 14.32 23.64
N VAL A 314 19.88 13.52 23.20
CA VAL A 314 19.63 12.18 23.72
C VAL A 314 20.30 11.14 22.82
N THR A 315 21.01 10.20 23.43
CA THR A 315 21.52 8.98 22.76
C THR A 315 20.82 7.79 23.40
N VAL A 316 20.22 6.92 22.60
CA VAL A 316 19.59 5.69 23.07
C VAL A 316 20.53 4.54 22.73
N ASP A 317 20.93 3.77 23.72
CA ASP A 317 21.67 2.53 23.53
C ASP A 317 20.79 1.38 24.01
N ASP A 318 20.23 0.67 23.04
CA ASP A 318 19.50 -0.58 23.26
C ASP A 318 20.50 -1.71 23.01
N LYS A 319 21.02 -2.28 24.10
CA LYS A 319 21.95 -3.41 24.01
C LYS A 319 21.24 -4.53 23.25
N GLY A 320 21.84 -4.93 22.13
CA GLY A 320 21.31 -5.83 21.11
C GLY A 320 20.44 -6.98 21.59
N GLN A 321 19.39 -7.27 20.81
CA GLN A 321 18.59 -8.48 20.92
C GLN A 321 19.52 -9.69 20.99
N SER A 322 19.60 -10.32 22.16
CA SER A 322 20.39 -11.53 22.33
C SER A 322 19.74 -12.66 21.53
N GLN A 323 20.41 -13.13 20.49
CA GLN A 323 20.03 -14.39 19.85
C GLN A 323 20.52 -15.54 20.72
N PHE A 324 19.65 -16.51 21.01
CA PHE A 324 20.00 -17.76 21.68
C PHE A 324 19.46 -18.95 20.88
N ALA A 325 20.00 -20.13 21.15
CA ALA A 325 19.51 -21.38 20.57
C ALA A 325 18.04 -21.66 20.96
N GLN A 326 17.21 -22.09 20.01
CA GLN A 326 15.79 -22.40 20.24
C GLN A 326 15.59 -23.43 21.35
N ARG A 327 16.47 -24.42 21.45
CA ARG A 327 16.47 -25.40 22.55
C ARG A 327 16.65 -24.75 23.93
N LYS A 328 17.50 -23.73 24.05
CA LYS A 328 17.72 -23.01 25.32
C LYS A 328 16.47 -22.24 25.74
N PHE A 329 15.74 -21.68 24.77
CA PHE A 329 14.45 -21.05 25.01
C PHE A 329 13.40 -22.03 25.54
N VAL A 330 13.27 -23.20 24.92
CA VAL A 330 12.35 -24.24 25.38
C VAL A 330 12.72 -24.73 26.78
N CYS A 331 14.01 -24.91 27.07
CA CYS A 331 14.47 -25.25 28.42
C CYS A 331 14.09 -24.17 29.46
N ALA A 332 14.25 -22.89 29.11
CA ALA A 332 13.88 -21.78 29.98
C ALA A 332 12.36 -21.75 30.26
N GLN A 333 11.51 -22.03 29.26
CA GLN A 333 10.06 -22.08 29.47
C GLN A 333 9.61 -23.24 30.37
N MET A 334 10.38 -24.33 30.41
CA MET A 334 10.17 -25.45 31.33
C MET A 334 10.80 -25.24 32.71
N GLY A 335 11.44 -24.09 32.96
CA GLY A 335 12.17 -23.82 34.20
C GLY A 335 13.42 -24.69 34.40
N LYS A 336 14.03 -25.16 33.30
CA LYS A 336 15.22 -26.03 33.31
C LYS A 336 16.49 -25.26 32.95
N SER A 337 17.64 -25.80 33.32
CA SER A 337 18.94 -25.21 32.95
C SER A 337 19.15 -25.25 31.44
N GLU A 338 19.74 -24.20 30.89
CA GLU A 338 20.03 -24.07 29.45
C GLU A 338 21.06 -25.08 28.94
N ASP A 339 21.80 -25.74 29.85
CA ASP A 339 22.82 -26.74 29.53
C ASP A 339 22.31 -28.19 29.70
N THR A 340 20.99 -28.38 29.77
CA THR A 340 20.38 -29.71 29.93
C THR A 340 20.62 -30.57 28.68
N PHE A 341 21.07 -31.82 28.89
CA PHE A 341 21.27 -32.78 27.80
C PHE A 341 19.98 -33.03 27.01
N PHE A 342 20.11 -33.15 25.68
CA PHE A 342 18.99 -33.25 24.73
C PHE A 342 17.96 -34.34 25.07
N GLU A 343 18.40 -35.54 25.43
CA GLU A 343 17.51 -36.65 25.82
C GLU A 343 16.70 -36.35 27.09
N ASN A 344 17.29 -35.62 28.04
CA ASN A 344 16.59 -35.20 29.25
C ASN A 344 15.56 -34.10 28.93
N VAL A 345 15.86 -33.20 27.98
CA VAL A 345 14.92 -32.18 27.50
C VAL A 345 13.71 -32.85 26.85
N LYS A 346 13.90 -33.87 26.01
CA LYS A 346 12.79 -34.63 25.40
C LYS A 346 11.90 -35.30 26.43
N ARG A 347 12.49 -36.00 27.39
CA ARG A 347 11.73 -36.69 28.46
C ARG A 347 10.96 -35.70 29.34
N ASP A 348 11.56 -34.57 29.67
CA ASP A 348 10.91 -33.53 30.45
C ASP A 348 9.78 -32.86 29.64
N LEU A 349 9.98 -32.64 28.34
CA LEU A 349 8.94 -32.12 27.44
C LEU A 349 7.78 -33.10 27.33
N GLU A 350 8.03 -34.39 27.24
CA GLU A 350 7.01 -35.44 27.21
C GLU A 350 6.12 -35.39 28.46
N ASN A 351 6.69 -35.13 29.63
CA ASN A 351 5.92 -34.94 30.87
C ASN A 351 5.04 -33.68 30.83
N VAL A 352 5.44 -32.65 30.09
CA VAL A 352 4.68 -31.39 29.94
C VAL A 352 3.57 -31.53 28.89
N VAL A 353 3.85 -32.15 27.74
CA VAL A 353 2.87 -32.30 26.65
C VAL A 353 2.02 -33.56 26.75
N GLY A 354 2.42 -34.52 27.60
CA GLY A 354 1.68 -35.75 27.89
C GLY A 354 1.69 -36.81 26.79
N SER A 355 2.55 -36.68 25.78
CA SER A 355 2.59 -37.59 24.61
C SER A 355 3.93 -37.60 23.90
N ALA A 356 4.54 -38.78 23.75
CA ALA A 356 5.75 -39.00 22.96
C ALA A 356 5.57 -38.54 21.50
N THR A 357 4.41 -38.80 20.89
CA THR A 357 4.13 -38.40 19.51
C THR A 357 4.08 -36.88 19.35
N ALA A 358 3.65 -36.14 20.40
CA ALA A 358 3.69 -34.68 20.38
C ALA A 358 5.13 -34.17 20.47
N VAL A 359 6.00 -34.83 21.24
CA VAL A 359 7.44 -34.48 21.31
C VAL A 359 8.11 -34.67 19.96
N ASP A 360 7.83 -35.77 19.26
CA ASP A 360 8.35 -36.02 17.90
C ASP A 360 7.94 -34.92 16.91
N ALA A 361 6.69 -34.44 17.00
CA ALA A 361 6.21 -33.34 16.16
C ALA A 361 6.92 -32.01 16.47
N LEU A 362 7.16 -31.70 17.76
CA LEU A 362 7.88 -30.50 18.17
C LEU A 362 9.36 -30.54 17.72
N GLU A 363 9.97 -31.72 17.71
CA GLU A 363 11.31 -31.92 17.15
C GLU A 363 11.33 -31.70 15.64
N GLN A 364 10.37 -32.24 14.89
CA GLN A 364 10.26 -32.02 13.44
C GLN A 364 10.03 -30.54 13.08
N LEU A 365 9.31 -29.79 13.94
CA LEU A 365 9.14 -28.35 13.81
C LEU A 365 10.41 -27.54 14.13
N GLY A 366 11.50 -28.20 14.58
CA GLY A 366 12.77 -27.57 14.90
C GLY A 366 12.81 -26.92 16.29
N LEU A 367 11.81 -27.13 17.14
CA LEU A 367 11.74 -26.46 18.45
C LEU A 367 12.79 -26.94 19.46
N LEU A 368 13.42 -28.08 19.17
CA LEU A 368 14.55 -28.59 19.96
C LEU A 368 15.89 -28.39 19.26
N SER A 369 15.95 -27.62 18.16
CA SER A 369 17.19 -27.33 17.46
C SER A 369 18.05 -26.28 18.18
N ASP A 370 19.33 -26.22 17.81
CA ASP A 370 20.23 -25.15 18.26
C ASP A 370 20.20 -23.92 17.32
N ASP A 371 19.16 -23.79 16.49
CA ASP A 371 19.02 -22.64 15.60
C ASP A 371 18.86 -21.35 16.39
N PRO A 372 19.47 -20.24 15.95
CA PRO A 372 19.36 -18.96 16.64
C PRO A 372 17.94 -18.40 16.54
N VAL A 373 17.41 -17.95 17.67
CA VAL A 373 16.09 -17.34 17.79
C VAL A 373 16.17 -15.97 18.43
N VAL A 374 15.40 -15.06 17.85
CA VAL A 374 15.24 -13.69 18.32
C VAL A 374 14.17 -13.69 19.41
N LYS A 375 14.54 -13.25 20.62
CA LYS A 375 13.60 -13.12 21.74
C LYS A 375 12.68 -11.91 21.55
N PHE A 376 11.39 -12.13 21.73
CA PHE A 376 10.37 -11.09 21.81
C PHE A 376 9.80 -10.98 23.23
N ASP A 377 8.91 -10.03 23.44
CA ASP A 377 8.36 -9.66 24.76
C ASP A 377 7.68 -10.84 25.46
N THR A 378 7.01 -11.70 24.70
CA THR A 378 6.41 -12.92 25.24
C THR A 378 7.02 -14.19 24.63
N PRO A 379 6.98 -15.31 25.37
CA PRO A 379 7.34 -16.61 24.81
C PRO A 379 6.50 -16.98 23.58
N LEU A 380 5.23 -16.57 23.56
CA LEU A 380 4.32 -16.83 22.46
C LEU A 380 4.70 -16.05 21.20
N ASP A 381 5.11 -14.78 21.32
CA ASP A 381 5.57 -13.96 20.19
C ASP A 381 6.89 -14.51 19.62
N THR A 382 7.78 -14.94 20.52
CA THR A 382 9.05 -15.59 20.15
C THR A 382 8.80 -16.86 19.35
N LEU A 383 7.89 -17.71 19.83
CA LEU A 383 7.51 -18.97 19.18
C LEU A 383 6.77 -18.72 17.85
N SER A 384 5.85 -17.75 17.81
CA SER A 384 5.06 -17.42 16.63
C SER A 384 5.95 -16.90 15.50
N ASN A 385 6.93 -16.05 15.82
CA ASN A 385 7.92 -15.58 14.84
C ASN A 385 8.87 -16.69 14.37
N TYR A 386 9.24 -17.64 15.25
CA TYR A 386 10.04 -18.79 14.84
C TYR A 386 9.28 -19.69 13.86
N LEU A 387 8.04 -20.08 14.22
CA LEU A 387 7.20 -20.95 13.41
C LEU A 387 6.79 -20.31 12.08
N SER A 388 6.52 -18.99 12.06
CA SER A 388 6.18 -18.28 10.81
C SER A 388 7.32 -18.25 9.79
N LYS A 389 8.58 -18.42 10.23
CA LYS A 389 9.73 -18.57 9.33
C LYS A 389 9.93 -20.02 8.91
N ARG A 390 9.75 -20.97 9.82
CA ARG A 390 9.90 -22.42 9.58
C ARG A 390 8.81 -23.02 8.69
N LEU A 391 7.58 -22.49 8.76
CA LEU A 391 6.41 -23.00 8.04
C LEU A 391 6.10 -22.27 6.72
N ARG A 392 6.97 -21.35 6.28
CA ARG A 392 6.88 -20.78 4.92
C ARG A 392 7.24 -21.89 3.92
N LEU A 393 6.24 -22.35 3.16
CA LEU A 393 6.41 -23.15 1.95
C LEU A 393 6.87 -22.26 0.78
#